data_AF-A0A496UPX8-F1
#
_entry.id   AF-A0A496UPX8-F1
#
_cell.length_a   1.000
_cell.length_b   1.000
_cell.length_c   1.000
_cell.angle_alpha   90.00
_cell.angle_beta   90.00
_cell.angle_gamma   90.00
#
_symmetry.space_group_name_H-M   'P 1'
#
loop_
_entity.id
_entity.type
_entity.pdbx_description
1 polymer ?
#
loop_
_entity_poly.entity_id
_entity_poly.type
_entity_poly.pdbx_seq_one_letter_code
_entity_poly.pdbx_strand_id
1 'polypeptide(L)'
;IHVHENVATGRMTVQTDHGERELSPAESSRLRCDAIICKPGERNKATIAPSTRREVLARDHHQCQSPGCNRTRFLEVHHLTARTNGGTNHPDNLTTLCSACHRLRHEHCIERYVTLLGR
;
A
#
# COMPACT_ATOMS: atom_id res chain seq x y z
N ILE A 1 -0.40 -7.46 10.29
CA ILE A 1 -1.12 -6.57 11.23
C ILE A 1 -2.60 -6.67 10.93
N HIS A 2 -3.44 -6.92 11.94
CA HIS A 2 -4.90 -6.86 11.79
C HIS A 2 -5.35 -5.46 12.19
N VAL A 3 -6.17 -4.84 11.35
CA VAL A 3 -6.66 -3.48 11.55
C VAL A 3 -8.18 -3.52 11.50
N HIS A 4 -8.81 -2.89 12.48
CA HIS A 4 -10.26 -2.79 12.58
C HIS A 4 -10.69 -1.44 12.01
N GLU A 5 -11.68 -1.45 11.12
CA GLU A 5 -12.27 -0.22 10.58
C GLU A 5 -13.70 -0.09 11.09
N ASN A 6 -14.00 1.06 11.72
CA ASN A 6 -15.35 1.41 12.09
C ASN A 6 -16.08 1.98 10.87
N VAL A 7 -17.04 1.23 10.34
CA VAL A 7 -17.76 1.59 9.10
C VAL A 7 -18.57 2.90 9.19
N ALA A 8 -18.96 3.34 10.39
CA ALA A 8 -19.74 4.58 10.56
C ALA A 8 -18.86 5.83 10.58
N THR A 9 -17.62 5.71 11.07
CA THR A 9 -16.71 6.86 11.27
C THR A 9 -15.49 6.83 10.35
N GLY A 10 -15.20 5.70 9.70
CA GLY A 10 -13.98 5.47 8.92
C GLY A 10 -12.71 5.37 9.77
N ARG A 11 -12.81 5.41 11.11
CA ARG A 11 -11.66 5.30 12.02
C ARG A 11 -11.07 3.89 11.93
N MET A 12 -9.75 3.83 11.79
CA MET A 12 -9.00 2.58 11.73
C MET A 12 -8.11 2.43 12.95
N THR A 13 -8.20 1.30 13.64
CA THR A 13 -7.46 1.02 14.87
C THR A 13 -6.69 -0.28 14.80
N VAL A 14 -5.57 -0.33 15.53
CA VAL A 14 -4.76 -1.53 15.76
C VAL A 14 -4.67 -1.80 17.26
N GLN A 15 -4.78 -3.06 17.64
CA GLN A 15 -4.50 -3.52 19.00
C GLN A 15 -2.99 -3.70 19.19
N THR A 16 -2.42 -3.05 20.19
CA THR A 16 -1.03 -3.20 20.62
C THR A 16 -0.96 -3.75 22.05
N ASP A 17 0.25 -4.08 22.51
CA ASP A 17 0.54 -4.41 23.90
C ASP A 17 0.20 -3.27 24.88
N HIS A 18 0.17 -2.03 24.38
CA HIS A 18 -0.19 -0.82 25.13
C HIS A 18 -1.67 -0.41 24.93
N GLY A 19 -2.50 -1.26 24.35
CA GLY A 19 -3.92 -1.02 24.12
C GLY A 19 -4.25 -0.62 22.68
N GLU A 20 -5.43 -0.03 22.48
CA GLU A 20 -5.87 0.37 21.15
C GLU A 20 -5.19 1.66 20.68
N ARG A 21 -4.66 1.64 19.45
CA ARG A 21 -4.07 2.81 18.80
C ARG A 21 -4.80 3.12 17.50
N GLU A 22 -5.21 4.37 17.35
CA GLU A 22 -5.72 4.87 16.09
C GLU A 22 -4.61 5.09 15.06
N LEU A 23 -4.90 4.75 13.81
CA LEU A 23 -3.99 4.95 12.69
C LEU A 23 -4.10 6.37 12.14
N SER A 24 -2.97 6.94 11.76
CA SER A 24 -2.95 8.22 11.04
C SER A 24 -3.57 8.10 9.63
N PRO A 25 -3.94 9.22 8.98
CA PRO A 25 -4.39 9.22 7.60
C PRO A 25 -3.38 8.59 6.63
N ALA A 26 -2.08 8.84 6.82
CA ALA A 26 -1.02 8.26 6.01
C ALA A 26 -0.91 6.74 6.21
N GLU A 27 -0.98 6.26 7.46
CA GLU A 27 -0.95 4.83 7.77
C GLU A 27 -2.15 4.10 7.17
N SER A 28 -3.36 4.64 7.35
CA SER A 28 -4.57 4.05 6.80
C SER A 28 -4.59 4.07 5.27
N SER A 29 -4.11 5.14 4.64
CA SER A 29 -3.97 5.23 3.18
C SER A 29 -3.00 4.18 2.62
N ARG A 30 -1.82 4.03 3.25
CA ARG A 30 -0.83 3.01 2.89
C ARG A 30 -1.39 1.60 2.96
N LEU A 31 -2.11 1.28 4.04
CA LEU A 31 -2.70 -0.05 4.21
C LEU A 31 -3.70 -0.37 3.09
N ARG A 32 -4.48 0.62 2.65
CA ARG A 32 -5.51 0.42 1.60
C ARG A 32 -4.96 0.10 0.21
N CYS A 33 -3.66 0.26 -0.05
CA CYS A 33 -3.06 -0.14 -1.32
C CYS A 33 -3.12 -1.66 -1.52
N ASP A 34 -2.68 -2.43 -0.52
CA ASP A 34 -2.33 -3.85 -0.69
C ASP A 34 -2.92 -4.74 0.42
N ALA A 35 -3.97 -4.24 1.10
CA ALA A 35 -4.65 -4.96 2.16
C ALA A 35 -5.41 -6.19 1.68
N ILE A 36 -5.59 -7.14 2.59
CA ILE A 36 -6.60 -8.19 2.48
C ILE A 36 -7.76 -7.78 3.38
N ILE A 37 -8.94 -7.58 2.78
CA ILE A 37 -10.15 -7.14 3.47
C ILE A 37 -10.93 -8.37 3.91
N CYS A 38 -11.16 -8.48 5.22
CA CYS A 38 -11.97 -9.52 5.84
C CYS A 38 -13.31 -8.91 6.25
N LYS A 39 -14.42 -9.50 5.82
CA LYS A 39 -15.78 -9.11 6.24
C LYS A 39 -16.50 -10.34 6.82
N PRO A 40 -17.25 -10.20 7.93
CA PRO A 40 -18.00 -11.33 8.49
C PRO A 40 -18.93 -11.96 7.45
N GLY A 41 -18.86 -13.29 7.32
CA GLY A 41 -19.68 -14.04 6.36
C GLY A 41 -19.24 -13.95 4.89
N GLU A 42 -18.21 -13.18 4.56
CA GLU A 42 -17.62 -13.13 3.21
C GLU A 42 -16.25 -13.80 3.16
N ARG A 43 -15.86 -14.25 1.97
CA ARG A 43 -14.47 -14.64 1.71
C ARG A 43 -13.58 -13.39 1.74
N ASN A 44 -12.38 -13.56 2.30
CA ASN A 44 -11.35 -12.52 2.30
C ASN A 44 -11.02 -12.09 0.86
N LYS A 45 -10.95 -10.77 0.63
CA LYS A 45 -10.67 -10.19 -0.69
C LYS A 45 -9.43 -9.31 -0.60
N ALA A 46 -8.41 -9.64 -1.38
CA ALA A 46 -7.26 -8.75 -1.55
C ALA A 46 -7.67 -7.51 -2.36
N THR A 47 -7.21 -6.32 -1.94
CA THR A 47 -7.45 -5.07 -2.68
C THR A 47 -6.84 -5.14 -4.07
N ILE A 48 -5.69 -5.79 -4.20
CA ILE A 48 -5.04 -6.12 -5.48
C ILE A 48 -5.16 -7.62 -5.69
N ALA A 49 -5.60 -8.04 -6.88
CA ALA A 49 -5.72 -9.46 -7.19
C ALA A 49 -4.36 -10.17 -7.02
N PRO A 50 -4.30 -11.38 -6.43
CA PRO A 50 -3.04 -12.08 -6.21
C PRO A 50 -2.20 -12.30 -7.48
N SER A 51 -2.85 -12.49 -8.64
CA SER A 51 -2.18 -12.57 -9.95
C SER A 51 -1.47 -11.25 -10.29
N THR A 52 -2.20 -10.14 -10.26
CA THR A 52 -1.67 -8.78 -10.48
C THR A 52 -0.54 -8.45 -9.51
N ARG A 53 -0.68 -8.79 -8.22
CA ARG A 53 0.39 -8.58 -7.24
C ARG A 53 1.67 -9.34 -7.64
N ARG A 54 1.55 -10.60 -8.03
CA ARG A 54 2.71 -11.41 -8.47
C ARG A 54 3.35 -10.86 -9.74
N GLU A 55 2.52 -10.42 -10.69
CA GLU A 55 2.97 -9.79 -11.94
C GLU A 55 3.79 -8.52 -11.66
N VAL A 56 3.28 -7.62 -10.83
CA VAL A 56 3.99 -6.38 -10.45
C VAL A 56 5.31 -6.68 -9.74
N LEU A 57 5.31 -7.60 -8.77
CA LEU A 57 6.54 -8.02 -8.08
C LEU A 57 7.57 -8.64 -9.04
N ALA A 58 7.12 -9.44 -10.00
CA ALA A 58 7.99 -10.05 -11.00
C ALA A 58 8.57 -9.02 -11.97
N ARG A 59 7.74 -8.11 -12.48
CA ARG A 59 8.16 -6.97 -13.32
C ARG A 59 9.21 -6.10 -12.62
N ASP A 60 9.02 -5.87 -11.33
CA ASP A 60 9.88 -5.04 -10.50
C ASP A 60 11.06 -5.84 -9.89
N HIS A 61 11.34 -7.05 -10.41
CA HIS A 61 12.44 -7.93 -10.00
C HIS A 61 12.49 -8.24 -8.49
N HIS A 62 11.34 -8.24 -7.82
CA HIS A 62 11.24 -8.37 -6.36
C HIS A 62 12.17 -7.39 -5.63
N GLN A 63 12.20 -6.14 -6.11
CA GLN A 63 13.01 -5.07 -5.56
C GLN A 63 12.20 -3.76 -5.46
N CYS A 64 12.49 -2.99 -4.42
CA CYS A 64 11.95 -1.64 -4.25
C CYS A 64 12.31 -0.75 -5.45
N GLN A 65 11.32 -0.09 -6.04
CA GLN A 65 11.48 0.81 -7.19
C GLN A 65 11.72 2.27 -6.79
N SER A 66 11.83 2.57 -5.49
CA SER A 66 12.21 3.92 -5.05
C SER A 66 13.64 4.22 -5.50
N PRO A 67 13.91 5.39 -6.10
CA PRO A 67 15.26 5.78 -6.52
C PRO A 67 16.28 5.62 -5.38
N GLY A 68 17.42 5.00 -5.68
CA GLY A 68 18.49 4.77 -4.71
C GLY A 68 18.20 3.69 -3.67
N CYS A 69 17.04 3.04 -3.70
CA CYS A 69 16.71 1.92 -2.81
C CYS A 69 16.94 0.59 -3.52
N ASN A 70 17.65 -0.34 -2.87
CA ASN A 70 17.92 -1.68 -3.38
C ASN A 70 17.31 -2.80 -2.51
N ARG A 71 16.40 -2.44 -1.59
CA ARG A 71 15.79 -3.41 -0.66
C ARG A 71 14.92 -4.42 -1.40
N THR A 72 15.07 -5.69 -1.04
CA THR A 72 14.33 -6.83 -1.61
C THR A 72 13.42 -7.53 -0.61
N ARG A 73 13.32 -6.99 0.62
CA ARG A 73 12.51 -7.53 1.70
C ARG A 73 11.43 -6.53 2.12
N PHE A 74 10.37 -7.06 2.72
CA PHE A 74 9.22 -6.29 3.20
C PHE A 74 8.60 -5.44 2.08
N LEU A 75 8.35 -6.08 0.94
CA LEU A 75 7.83 -5.45 -0.27
C LEU A 75 6.30 -5.40 -0.25
N GLU A 76 5.78 -4.24 -0.57
CA GLU A 76 4.37 -3.89 -0.65
C GLU A 76 4.10 -3.29 -2.04
N VAL A 77 2.88 -3.47 -2.55
CA VAL A 77 2.48 -2.84 -3.81
C VAL A 77 1.79 -1.51 -3.52
N HIS A 78 2.18 -0.48 -4.25
CA HIS A 78 1.72 0.89 -4.09
C HIS A 78 1.04 1.38 -5.37
N HIS A 79 -0.02 2.17 -5.23
CA HIS A 79 -0.70 2.82 -6.35
C HIS A 79 -0.02 4.15 -6.71
N LEU A 80 0.40 4.33 -7.96
CA LEU A 80 0.99 5.58 -8.44
C LEU A 80 -0.02 6.72 -8.45
N THR A 81 -1.21 6.46 -8.99
CA THR A 81 -2.39 7.30 -8.79
C THR A 81 -3.19 6.74 -7.63
N ALA A 82 -3.39 7.53 -6.58
CA ALA A 82 -4.15 7.11 -5.41
C ALA A 82 -5.55 6.61 -5.80
N ARG A 83 -6.04 5.58 -5.10
CA ARG A 83 -7.38 5.02 -5.33
C ARG A 83 -8.50 6.04 -5.11
N THR A 84 -8.33 6.95 -4.14
CA THR A 84 -9.26 8.06 -3.89
C THR A 84 -9.34 9.04 -5.05
N ASN A 85 -8.29 9.10 -5.88
CA ASN A 85 -8.21 9.92 -7.09
C ASN A 85 -8.56 9.10 -8.35
N GLY A 86 -9.19 7.93 -8.22
CA GLY A 86 -9.61 7.08 -9.33
C GLY A 86 -8.53 6.10 -9.84
N GLY A 87 -7.42 5.94 -9.13
CA GLY A 87 -6.38 4.98 -9.49
C GLY A 87 -6.88 3.53 -9.55
N THR A 88 -6.54 2.83 -10.63
CA THR A 88 -6.95 1.44 -10.87
C THR A 88 -5.95 0.45 -10.29
N ASN A 89 -6.34 -0.82 -10.22
CA ASN A 89 -5.43 -1.93 -9.92
C ASN A 89 -4.73 -2.48 -11.17
N HIS A 90 -4.72 -1.73 -12.28
CA HIS A 90 -3.98 -2.14 -13.46
C HIS A 90 -2.47 -2.15 -13.13
N PRO A 91 -1.68 -3.16 -13.56
CA PRO A 91 -0.24 -3.22 -13.29
C PRO A 91 0.51 -1.91 -13.55
N ASP A 92 0.14 -1.17 -14.60
CA ASP A 92 0.78 0.12 -14.96
C ASP A 92 0.56 1.23 -13.92
N ASN A 93 -0.49 1.15 -13.10
CA ASN A 93 -0.73 2.08 -12.00
C ASN A 93 -0.13 1.58 -10.68
N LEU A 94 0.61 0.47 -10.68
CA LEU A 94 1.15 -0.17 -9.49
C LEU A 94 2.68 -0.19 -9.53
N THR A 95 3.31 -0.11 -8.36
CA THR A 95 4.78 -0.23 -8.22
C THR A 95 5.14 -0.92 -6.91
N THR A 96 6.28 -1.61 -6.88
CA THR A 96 6.81 -2.30 -5.71
C THR A 96 7.66 -1.36 -4.87
N LEU A 97 7.31 -1.19 -3.59
CA LEU A 97 8.09 -0.43 -2.62
C LEU A 97 8.40 -1.28 -1.39
N CYS A 98 9.55 -1.06 -0.75
CA CYS A 98 9.74 -1.58 0.60
C CYS A 98 8.87 -0.79 1.60
N SER A 99 8.52 -1.40 2.72
CA SER A 99 7.65 -0.80 3.75
C SER A 99 8.09 0.61 4.18
N ALA A 100 9.39 0.88 4.25
CA ALA A 100 9.93 2.20 4.59
C ALA A 100 9.67 3.24 3.48
N CYS A 101 9.99 2.91 2.23
CA CYS A 101 9.74 3.80 1.08
C CYS A 101 8.23 4.01 0.86
N HIS A 102 7.43 2.98 1.09
CA HIS A 102 5.97 3.04 0.97
C HIS A 102 5.38 3.99 2.02
N ARG A 103 5.83 3.88 3.28
CA ARG A 103 5.47 4.81 4.36
C ARG A 103 5.84 6.26 3.99
N LEU A 104 7.05 6.50 3.51
CA LEU A 104 7.50 7.84 3.12
C LEU A 104 6.63 8.46 2.02
N ARG A 105 6.14 7.65 1.06
CA ARG A 105 5.24 8.12 -0.02
C ARG A 105 3.90 8.65 0.53
N HIS A 106 3.33 7.98 1.52
CA HIS A 106 2.09 8.42 2.15
C HIS A 106 2.27 9.53 3.19
N GLU A 107 3.40 9.58 3.89
CA GLU A 107 3.66 10.61 4.91
C GLU A 107 3.98 11.98 4.32
N HIS A 108 4.65 12.04 3.17
CA HIS A 108 5.17 13.29 2.61
C HIS A 108 4.42 13.77 1.37
N CYS A 109 3.26 13.18 1.04
CA CYS A 109 2.47 13.50 -0.17
C CYS A 109 3.31 13.60 -1.46
N ILE A 110 4.36 12.77 -1.56
CA ILE A 110 5.18 12.70 -2.77
C ILE A 110 4.47 11.77 -3.76
N GLU A 111 3.25 12.14 -4.17
CA GLU A 111 2.44 11.38 -5.12
C GLU A 111 2.95 11.52 -6.56
N ARG A 112 3.88 12.45 -6.81
CA ARG A 112 4.50 12.66 -8.12
C ARG A 112 6.01 12.69 -8.02
N TYR A 113 6.65 11.52 -8.14
CA TYR A 113 7.97 11.45 -8.75
C TYR A 113 7.75 11.36 -10.26
N VAL A 114 7.60 12.53 -10.91
CA VAL A 114 7.95 12.63 -12.33
C VAL A 114 9.43 12.33 -12.41
N THR A 115 9.81 11.47 -13.34
CA THR A 115 11.17 11.18 -13.80
C THR A 115 12.04 12.44 -13.80
N LEU A 116 12.75 12.71 -12.70
CA LEU A 116 13.75 13.77 -12.59
C LEU A 116 15.16 13.21 -12.45
N LEU A 117 15.38 11.95 -12.85
CA LEU A 117 16.69 11.41 -13.17
C LEU A 117 16.50 10.50 -14.39
N GLY A 118 16.89 11.02 -15.56
CA GLY A 118 16.45 10.55 -16.86
C GLY A 118 16.89 9.15 -17.28
N ARG A 119 16.05 8.56 -18.13
CA ARG A 119 16.42 7.94 -19.40
C ARG A 119 15.31 8.26 -20.41
#